data_AF-A0A1Y5JXW0-F1
#
_entry.id   AF-A0A1Y5JXW0-F1
#
_cell.length_a   1.000
_cell.length_b   1.000
_cell.length_c   1.000
_cell.angle_alpha   90.00
_cell.angle_beta   90.00
_cell.angle_gamma   90.00
#
_symmetry.space_group_name_H-M   'P 1'
#
loop_
_entity.id
_entity.type
_entity.pdbx_description
1 polymer ?
#
loop_
_entity_poly.entity_id
_entity_poly.type
_entity_poly.pdbx_seq_one_letter_code
_entity_poly.pdbx_strand_id
1 'polypeptide(L)'
;MGVHFKTILLVCITSLGLTGCKLTDETVQQEVTETKPKPEAMAHTQSSDALPNPKPRPKTDPFYPPADVLIGWHAKACGGFNVATDNKEFVGAKDIQQFFNFSCKNNTLAPEEVLTKLLKLDQAYYWPDDIKQYWWLQKQQIKQQINAKKQQQALSDKMQETLSSLAAIEQQLLLREETKEQ
;
A
#
# COMPACT_ATOMS: atom_id res chain seq x y z
N MET A 1 29.88 31.13 28.79
CA MET A 1 29.37 32.42 28.29
C MET A 1 29.85 32.55 26.86
N GLY A 2 29.07 32.64 25.79
CA GLY A 2 27.66 32.90 25.58
C GLY A 2 27.55 33.71 24.29
N VAL A 3 26.89 33.13 23.26
CA VAL A 3 26.07 33.76 22.20
C VAL A 3 26.79 34.84 21.34
N HIS A 4 26.83 34.80 20.00
CA HIS A 4 25.71 35.22 19.16
C HIS A 4 25.80 34.74 17.70
N PHE A 5 24.69 34.13 17.30
CA PHE A 5 24.18 33.92 15.96
C PHE A 5 23.76 35.22 15.27
N LYS A 6 23.63 35.14 13.93
CA LYS A 6 22.79 35.91 12.98
C LYS A 6 23.40 37.11 12.23
N THR A 7 23.60 36.86 10.94
CA THR A 7 23.20 37.74 9.80
C THR A 7 23.12 36.80 8.58
N ILE A 8 22.03 36.09 8.27
CA ILE A 8 20.78 36.51 7.60
C ILE A 8 20.99 37.69 6.63
N LEU A 9 21.07 37.45 5.32
CA LEU A 9 19.95 37.52 4.37
C LEU A 9 20.47 37.65 2.93
N LEU A 10 19.66 37.15 2.00
CA LEU A 10 19.52 37.58 0.62
C LEU A 10 20.44 36.89 -0.39
N VAL A 11 19.84 36.09 -1.29
CA VAL A 11 19.90 36.29 -2.75
C VAL A 11 19.07 35.21 -3.47
N CYS A 12 18.15 35.70 -4.32
CA CYS A 12 17.52 35.07 -5.49
C CYS A 12 16.46 33.97 -5.34
N ILE A 13 15.22 34.45 -5.17
CA ILE A 13 14.02 33.98 -5.87
C ILE A 13 14.26 34.05 -7.39
N THR A 14 13.95 32.99 -8.15
CA THR A 14 13.21 33.08 -9.44
C THR A 14 12.82 31.69 -9.98
N SER A 15 11.51 31.53 -10.16
CA SER A 15 10.81 30.80 -11.25
C SER A 15 11.11 29.33 -11.51
N LEU A 16 10.23 28.46 -11.01
CA LEU A 16 9.82 27.24 -11.74
C LEU A 16 8.37 27.44 -12.16
N GLY A 17 8.19 27.69 -13.46
CA GLY A 17 6.90 27.90 -14.10
C GLY A 17 6.03 26.65 -14.03
N LEU A 18 4.79 26.86 -13.61
CA LEU A 18 3.67 25.96 -13.83
C LEU A 18 3.27 26.02 -15.31
N THR A 19 3.33 24.89 -16.02
CA THR A 19 2.52 24.69 -17.23
C THR A 19 1.90 23.31 -17.16
N GLY A 20 0.61 23.29 -16.79
CA GLY A 20 -0.25 22.15 -17.03
C GLY A 20 -0.71 22.15 -18.49
N CYS A 21 -0.79 20.96 -19.08
CA CYS A 21 -1.63 20.71 -20.24
C CYS A 21 -2.78 19.79 -19.80
N LYS A 22 -3.98 20.35 -19.83
CA LYS A 22 -5.25 19.64 -19.68
C LYS A 22 -5.86 19.48 -21.07
N LEU A 23 -6.44 18.29 -21.30
CA LEU A 23 -7.60 17.96 -22.14
C LEU A 23 -7.57 18.32 -23.63
N THR A 24 -7.64 17.28 -24.45
CA THR A 24 -8.46 17.32 -25.67
C THR A 24 -9.48 16.19 -25.58
N ASP A 25 -10.73 16.57 -25.32
CA ASP A 25 -11.92 15.81 -25.65
C ASP A 25 -12.04 15.75 -27.18
N GLU A 26 -12.19 14.57 -27.76
CA GLU A 26 -12.93 14.41 -29.01
C GLU A 26 -14.13 13.50 -28.74
N THR A 27 -15.26 14.17 -28.54
CA THR A 27 -16.59 13.60 -28.65
C THR A 27 -16.90 13.42 -30.12
N VAL A 28 -17.15 12.18 -30.56
CA VAL A 28 -17.86 11.90 -31.81
C VAL A 28 -19.23 11.34 -31.45
N GLN A 29 -20.26 12.16 -31.66
CA GLN A 29 -21.64 11.71 -31.80
C GLN A 29 -21.98 11.63 -33.30
N GLN A 30 -22.60 10.52 -33.71
CA GLN A 30 -23.71 10.45 -34.68
C GLN A 30 -24.17 8.99 -34.70
N GLU A 31 -25.28 8.62 -34.06
CA GLU A 31 -26.67 8.71 -34.58
C GLU A 31 -26.89 7.78 -35.78
N VAL A 32 -27.75 6.75 -35.64
CA VAL A 32 -28.91 6.44 -36.49
C VAL A 32 -29.77 5.39 -35.75
N THR A 33 -30.99 5.80 -35.36
CA THR A 33 -32.33 5.20 -35.60
C THR A 33 -32.38 3.69 -35.99
N GLU A 34 -33.33 2.82 -35.60
CA GLU A 34 -34.78 2.94 -35.45
C GLU A 34 -35.35 1.55 -35.08
N THR A 35 -36.57 1.51 -34.54
CA THR A 35 -37.57 0.43 -34.68
C THR A 35 -37.51 -0.81 -33.76
N LYS A 36 -38.33 -0.75 -32.71
CA LYS A 36 -39.03 -1.88 -32.05
C LYS A 36 -39.93 -2.59 -33.08
N PRO A 37 -40.14 -3.92 -32.98
CA PRO A 37 -41.34 -4.35 -32.25
C PRO A 37 -41.18 -5.63 -31.42
N LYS A 38 -42.00 -5.69 -30.36
CA LYS A 38 -42.33 -6.86 -29.53
C LYS A 38 -43.23 -7.81 -30.35
N PRO A 39 -43.15 -9.14 -30.13
CA PRO A 39 -44.36 -9.83 -29.69
C PRO A 39 -44.13 -10.82 -28.54
N GLU A 40 -45.19 -11.01 -27.77
CA GLU A 40 -45.35 -11.97 -26.69
C GLU A 40 -45.65 -13.38 -27.25
N ALA A 41 -45.27 -14.43 -26.51
CA ALA A 41 -46.13 -15.51 -26.02
C ALA A 41 -45.50 -16.93 -26.09
N MET A 42 -45.34 -17.49 -24.88
CA MET A 42 -45.64 -18.86 -24.44
C MET A 42 -44.75 -20.07 -24.81
N ALA A 43 -44.42 -20.77 -23.71
CA ALA A 43 -44.49 -22.21 -23.48
C ALA A 43 -43.21 -23.08 -23.54
N HIS A 44 -43.10 -23.86 -22.47
CA HIS A 44 -42.12 -24.87 -22.05
C HIS A 44 -41.58 -25.80 -23.14
N THR A 45 -40.34 -26.31 -22.95
CA THR A 45 -40.05 -27.73 -22.62
C THR A 45 -38.61 -27.87 -22.10
N GLN A 46 -38.42 -28.86 -21.23
CA GLN A 46 -37.27 -29.21 -20.40
C GLN A 46 -36.05 -29.76 -21.18
N SER A 47 -34.84 -29.37 -20.77
CA SER A 47 -33.58 -30.15 -20.62
C SER A 47 -32.49 -29.11 -20.28
N SER A 48 -31.36 -29.35 -19.63
CA SER A 48 -30.64 -30.52 -19.14
C SER A 48 -29.67 -30.03 -18.04
N ASP A 49 -29.12 -30.98 -17.27
CA ASP A 49 -27.86 -30.89 -16.54
C ASP A 49 -27.72 -29.82 -15.44
N ALA A 50 -27.69 -30.32 -14.21
CA ALA A 50 -27.32 -29.59 -13.01
C ALA A 50 -25.87 -29.07 -13.07
N LEU A 51 -25.68 -27.90 -13.69
CA LEU A 51 -24.57 -27.04 -13.33
C LEU A 51 -24.82 -26.48 -11.92
N PRO A 52 -23.79 -26.33 -11.07
CA PRO A 52 -23.95 -25.70 -9.77
C PRO A 52 -24.44 -24.28 -10.01
N ASN A 53 -25.67 -24.00 -9.57
CA ASN A 53 -26.31 -22.69 -9.71
C ASN A 53 -25.36 -21.62 -9.14
N PRO A 54 -24.77 -20.75 -9.98
CA PRO A 54 -23.96 -19.65 -9.49
C PRO A 54 -24.87 -18.80 -8.59
N LYS A 55 -24.42 -18.48 -7.37
CA LYS A 55 -25.18 -17.59 -6.48
C LYS A 55 -25.70 -16.39 -7.29
N PRO A 56 -26.97 -15.96 -7.11
CA PRO A 56 -27.53 -14.85 -7.85
C PRO A 56 -26.56 -13.66 -7.82
N ARG A 57 -26.03 -13.31 -8.99
CA ARG A 57 -25.18 -12.13 -9.13
C ARG A 57 -26.02 -10.93 -8.68
N PRO A 58 -25.54 -10.09 -7.75
CA PRO A 58 -26.21 -8.84 -7.45
C PRO A 58 -26.50 -8.10 -8.76
N LYS A 59 -27.72 -7.57 -8.91
CA LYS A 59 -28.17 -6.91 -10.15
C LYS A 59 -27.41 -5.63 -10.48
N THR A 60 -26.61 -5.15 -9.53
CA THR A 60 -25.79 -3.96 -9.63
C THR A 60 -24.33 -4.37 -9.58
N ASP A 61 -23.54 -3.92 -10.56
CA ASP A 61 -22.10 -4.13 -10.52
C ASP A 61 -21.51 -3.48 -9.26
N PRO A 62 -20.55 -4.15 -8.59
CA PRO A 62 -19.92 -3.62 -7.40
C PRO A 62 -19.23 -2.29 -7.72
N PHE A 63 -19.53 -1.27 -6.92
CA PHE A 63 -18.95 0.05 -7.08
C PHE A 63 -17.66 0.15 -6.25
N TYR A 64 -16.52 -0.02 -6.90
CA TYR A 64 -15.20 0.05 -6.28
C TYR A 64 -14.66 1.49 -6.25
N PRO A 65 -13.81 1.83 -5.26
CA PRO A 65 -13.21 3.15 -5.20
C PRO A 65 -12.21 3.32 -6.35
N PRO A 66 -12.23 4.44 -7.08
CA PRO A 66 -11.17 4.73 -8.03
C PRO A 66 -9.82 4.96 -7.30
N ALA A 67 -8.72 4.85 -8.06
CA ALA A 67 -7.37 4.92 -7.51
C ALA A 67 -7.07 6.22 -6.73
N ASP A 68 -7.61 7.37 -7.15
CA ASP A 68 -7.44 8.66 -6.48
C ASP A 68 -8.08 8.67 -5.07
N VAL A 69 -9.27 8.10 -4.94
CA VAL A 69 -9.96 7.90 -3.66
C VAL A 69 -9.15 6.97 -2.76
N LEU A 70 -8.64 5.85 -3.32
CA LEU A 70 -7.84 4.88 -2.59
C LEU A 70 -6.54 5.50 -2.04
N ILE A 71 -5.80 6.23 -2.89
CA ILE A 71 -4.59 6.96 -2.52
C ILE A 71 -4.92 8.02 -1.46
N GLY A 72 -6.05 8.72 -1.61
CA GLY A 72 -6.53 9.69 -0.65
C GLY A 72 -6.76 9.11 0.75
N TRP A 73 -7.40 7.94 0.83
CA TRP A 73 -7.60 7.25 2.10
C TRP A 73 -6.29 6.81 2.73
N HIS A 74 -5.34 6.32 1.93
CA HIS A 74 -4.02 5.95 2.44
C HIS A 74 -3.27 7.18 2.96
N ALA A 75 -3.22 8.26 2.18
CA ALA A 75 -2.58 9.51 2.58
C ALA A 75 -3.17 10.03 3.89
N LYS A 76 -4.50 10.11 4.00
CA LYS A 76 -5.19 10.53 5.22
C LYS A 76 -4.81 9.68 6.43
N ALA A 77 -4.78 8.35 6.29
CA ALA A 77 -4.43 7.44 7.38
C ALA A 77 -2.96 7.59 7.84
N CYS A 78 -2.07 7.95 6.92
CA CYS A 78 -0.64 8.12 7.16
C CYS A 78 -0.23 9.56 7.49
N GLY A 79 -1.19 10.48 7.71
CA GLY A 79 -0.91 11.88 8.06
C GLY A 79 -0.52 12.77 6.88
N GLY A 80 -0.82 12.34 5.66
CA GLY A 80 -0.66 13.10 4.42
C GLY A 80 -1.85 14.03 4.13
N PHE A 81 -2.11 14.26 2.85
CA PHE A 81 -3.19 15.14 2.40
C PHE A 81 -4.58 14.52 2.64
N ASN A 82 -5.58 15.39 2.79
CA ASN A 82 -6.98 14.99 2.87
C ASN A 82 -7.63 15.08 1.49
N VAL A 83 -8.33 14.03 1.09
CA VAL A 83 -9.23 14.07 -0.07
C VAL A 83 -10.63 14.47 0.39
N ALA A 84 -11.33 15.22 -0.46
CA ALA A 84 -12.71 15.59 -0.22
C ALA A 84 -13.55 14.33 0.06
N THR A 85 -14.43 14.41 1.05
CA THR A 85 -15.32 13.30 1.39
C THR A 85 -16.35 13.14 0.29
N ASP A 86 -16.30 12.01 -0.42
CA ASP A 86 -17.38 11.57 -1.30
C ASP A 86 -18.40 10.80 -0.44
N ASN A 87 -19.70 11.09 -0.61
CA ASN A 87 -20.79 10.40 0.09
C ASN A 87 -21.15 9.07 -0.58
N LYS A 88 -20.36 8.64 -1.58
CA LYS A 88 -20.54 7.34 -2.24
C LYS A 88 -20.11 6.19 -1.34
N GLU A 89 -20.93 5.14 -1.36
CA GLU A 89 -20.61 3.88 -0.70
C GLU A 89 -19.82 2.99 -1.66
N PHE A 90 -18.56 2.71 -1.31
CA PHE A 90 -17.70 1.84 -2.09
C PHE A 90 -17.54 0.46 -1.43
N VAL A 91 -17.47 -0.57 -2.27
CA VAL A 91 -17.20 -1.94 -1.81
C VAL A 91 -15.84 -2.00 -1.10
N GLY A 92 -15.83 -2.53 0.12
CA GLY A 92 -14.63 -2.71 0.93
C GLY A 92 -14.05 -1.42 1.50
N ALA A 93 -14.72 -0.25 1.38
CA ALA A 93 -14.21 1.03 1.86
C ALA A 93 -13.79 0.99 3.35
N LYS A 94 -14.62 0.40 4.20
CA LYS A 94 -14.35 0.27 5.63
C LYS A 94 -13.09 -0.55 5.89
N ASP A 95 -12.97 -1.71 5.25
CA ASP A 95 -11.84 -2.61 5.45
C ASP A 95 -10.54 -2.02 4.92
N ILE A 96 -10.60 -1.33 3.78
CA ILE A 96 -9.47 -0.58 3.21
C ILE A 96 -9.00 0.51 4.19
N GLN A 97 -9.93 1.34 4.69
CA GLN A 97 -9.59 2.42 5.60
C GLN A 97 -9.06 1.88 6.94
N GLN A 98 -9.63 0.79 7.45
CA GLN A 98 -9.10 0.11 8.64
C GLN A 98 -7.71 -0.45 8.41
N PHE A 99 -7.48 -1.09 7.26
CA PHE A 99 -6.16 -1.56 6.87
C PHE A 99 -5.16 -0.42 6.81
N PHE A 100 -5.47 0.72 6.18
CA PHE A 100 -4.56 1.86 6.13
C PHE A 100 -4.28 2.45 7.51
N ASN A 101 -5.30 2.64 8.35
CA ASN A 101 -5.09 3.11 9.73
C ASN A 101 -4.16 2.18 10.53
N PHE A 102 -4.25 0.88 10.28
CA PHE A 102 -3.36 -0.11 10.88
C PHE A 102 -1.96 -0.06 10.26
N SER A 103 -1.85 -0.11 8.93
CA SER A 103 -0.58 -0.21 8.21
C SER A 103 0.28 1.02 8.45
N CYS A 104 -0.28 2.22 8.40
CA CYS A 104 0.44 3.47 8.61
C CYS A 104 1.15 3.53 9.98
N LYS A 105 0.57 2.91 11.02
CA LYS A 105 1.16 2.87 12.37
C LYS A 105 2.13 1.72 12.56
N ASN A 106 1.93 0.61 11.85
CA ASN A 106 2.62 -0.65 12.11
C ASN A 106 3.63 -1.05 11.04
N ASN A 107 3.77 -0.30 9.95
CA ASN A 107 4.66 -0.66 8.84
C ASN A 107 6.10 -0.89 9.31
N THR A 108 6.59 -0.03 10.21
CA THR A 108 7.94 -0.17 10.77
C THR A 108 8.00 -1.14 11.96
N LEU A 109 6.95 -1.16 12.79
CA LEU A 109 6.93 -1.92 14.04
C LEU A 109 6.71 -3.42 13.80
N ALA A 110 5.70 -3.76 13.00
CA ALA A 110 5.24 -5.12 12.72
C ALA A 110 4.94 -5.33 11.22
N PRO A 111 5.93 -5.19 10.33
CA PRO A 111 5.71 -5.30 8.88
C PRO A 111 5.16 -6.66 8.44
N GLU A 112 5.48 -7.75 9.14
CA GLU A 112 4.92 -9.08 8.86
C GLU A 112 3.41 -9.16 9.12
N GLU A 113 2.93 -8.49 10.17
CA GLU A 113 1.50 -8.42 10.46
C GLU A 113 0.78 -7.56 9.42
N VAL A 114 1.39 -6.43 9.03
CA VAL A 114 0.89 -5.57 7.95
C VAL A 114 0.76 -6.35 6.65
N LEU A 115 1.79 -7.11 6.26
CA LEU A 115 1.74 -7.95 5.06
C LEU A 115 0.61 -8.99 5.14
N THR A 116 0.44 -9.63 6.29
CA THR A 116 -0.59 -10.65 6.49
C THR A 116 -1.99 -10.07 6.36
N LYS A 117 -2.25 -8.89 6.93
CA LYS A 117 -3.54 -8.21 6.79
C LYS A 117 -3.78 -7.74 5.36
N LEU A 118 -2.73 -7.25 4.67
CA LEU A 118 -2.83 -6.86 3.26
C LEU A 118 -3.21 -8.05 2.37
N LEU A 119 -2.60 -9.22 2.59
CA LEU A 119 -2.93 -10.43 1.82
C LEU A 119 -4.38 -10.87 2.05
N LYS A 120 -4.89 -10.76 3.29
CA LYS A 120 -6.30 -11.02 3.59
C LYS A 120 -7.23 -10.04 2.87
N LEU A 121 -6.91 -8.75 2.87
CA LEU A 121 -7.69 -7.73 2.17
C LEU A 121 -7.68 -7.94 0.65
N ASP A 122 -6.52 -8.25 0.08
CA ASP A 122 -6.32 -8.53 -1.34
C ASP A 122 -7.15 -9.72 -1.82
N GLN A 123 -7.36 -10.73 -0.97
CA GLN A 123 -8.16 -11.93 -1.26
C GLN A 123 -9.65 -11.77 -0.93
N ALA A 124 -10.03 -10.78 -0.13
CA ALA A 124 -11.41 -10.63 0.36
C ALA A 124 -12.39 -10.12 -0.71
N TYR A 125 -11.88 -9.49 -1.78
CA TYR A 125 -12.71 -8.83 -2.79
C TYR A 125 -12.17 -9.08 -4.20
N TYR A 126 -13.05 -9.00 -5.20
CA TYR A 126 -12.66 -9.03 -6.61
C TYR A 126 -12.23 -7.64 -7.08
N TRP A 127 -11.01 -7.24 -6.69
CA TRP A 127 -10.51 -5.90 -6.99
C TRP A 127 -10.39 -5.62 -8.51
N PRO A 128 -10.71 -4.41 -8.98
CA PRO A 128 -10.33 -3.95 -10.31
C PRO A 128 -8.81 -3.82 -10.42
N ASP A 129 -8.30 -3.79 -11.67
CA ASP A 129 -6.87 -3.95 -11.94
C ASP A 129 -6.00 -2.80 -11.41
N ASP A 130 -6.53 -1.59 -11.38
CA ASP A 130 -5.89 -0.42 -10.77
C ASP A 130 -5.65 -0.62 -9.26
N ILE A 131 -6.65 -1.13 -8.54
CA ILE A 131 -6.55 -1.46 -7.12
C ILE A 131 -5.61 -2.66 -6.91
N LYS A 132 -5.67 -3.69 -7.77
CA LYS A 132 -4.73 -4.83 -7.70
C LYS A 132 -3.29 -4.36 -7.86
N GLN A 133 -3.02 -3.47 -8.81
CA GLN A 133 -1.70 -2.91 -9.02
C GLN A 133 -1.24 -2.13 -7.80
N TYR A 134 -2.13 -1.35 -7.19
CA TYR A 134 -1.86 -0.66 -5.94
C TYR A 134 -1.50 -1.61 -4.80
N TRP A 135 -2.29 -2.68 -4.58
CA TRP A 135 -1.96 -3.71 -3.58
C TRP A 135 -0.67 -4.44 -3.87
N TRP A 136 -0.38 -4.70 -5.14
CA TRP A 136 0.89 -5.28 -5.55
C TRP A 136 2.08 -4.40 -5.15
N LEU A 137 2.01 -3.09 -5.41
CA LEU A 137 3.05 -2.14 -5.00
C LEU A 137 3.23 -2.11 -3.47
N GLN A 138 2.13 -2.06 -2.72
CA GLN A 138 2.17 -2.11 -1.26
C GLN A 138 2.83 -3.42 -0.75
N LYS A 139 2.47 -4.57 -1.32
CA LYS A 139 3.10 -5.87 -0.99
C LYS A 139 4.61 -5.85 -1.22
N GLN A 140 5.06 -5.27 -2.34
CA GLN A 140 6.50 -5.18 -2.64
C GLN A 140 7.23 -4.29 -1.63
N GLN A 141 6.68 -3.11 -1.34
CA GLN A 141 7.26 -2.19 -0.36
C GLN A 141 7.40 -2.85 1.02
N ILE A 142 6.35 -3.52 1.51
CA ILE A 142 6.38 -4.17 2.83
C ILE A 142 7.41 -5.31 2.84
N LYS A 143 7.48 -6.13 1.79
CA LYS A 143 8.48 -7.20 1.68
C LYS A 143 9.91 -6.67 1.71
N GLN A 144 10.17 -5.54 1.04
CA GLN A 144 11.49 -4.90 1.08
C GLN A 144 11.83 -4.44 2.51
N GLN A 145 10.88 -3.86 3.25
CA GLN A 145 11.09 -3.48 4.64
C GLN A 145 11.39 -4.68 5.54
N ILE A 146 10.64 -5.78 5.40
CA ILE A 146 10.90 -7.03 6.14
C ILE A 146 12.32 -7.53 5.87
N ASN A 147 12.72 -7.56 4.60
CA ASN A 147 14.04 -8.03 4.22
C ASN A 147 15.16 -7.13 4.77
N ALA A 148 14.98 -5.80 4.72
CA ALA A 148 15.94 -4.85 5.29
C ALA A 148 16.09 -5.04 6.81
N LYS A 149 14.98 -5.22 7.54
CA LYS A 149 14.99 -5.48 8.99
C LYS A 149 15.72 -6.78 9.32
N LYS A 150 15.49 -7.86 8.56
CA LYS A 150 16.20 -9.13 8.72
C LYS A 150 17.70 -8.99 8.47
N GLN A 151 18.10 -8.25 7.45
CA GLN A 151 19.52 -8.00 7.15
C GLN A 151 20.18 -7.17 8.26
N GLN A 152 19.49 -6.14 8.77
CA GLN A 152 19.98 -5.33 9.87
C GLN A 152 20.17 -6.15 11.15
N GLN A 153 19.23 -7.04 11.46
CA GLN A 153 19.34 -7.92 12.62
C GLN A 153 20.51 -8.90 12.47
N ALA A 154 20.64 -9.55 11.31
CA ALA A 154 21.75 -10.47 11.06
C ALA A 154 23.13 -9.77 11.14
N LEU A 155 23.21 -8.50 10.74
CA LEU A 155 24.42 -7.69 10.90
C LEU A 155 24.70 -7.39 12.39
N SER A 156 23.67 -7.03 13.15
CA SER A 156 23.78 -6.78 14.59
C SER A 156 24.24 -8.02 15.34
N ASP A 157 23.70 -9.19 15.01
CA ASP A 157 24.06 -10.46 15.65
C ASP A 157 25.54 -10.80 15.39
N LYS A 158 26.01 -10.64 14.14
CA LYS A 158 27.42 -10.82 13.78
C LYS A 158 28.35 -9.83 14.50
N MET A 159 27.92 -8.58 14.62
CA MET A 159 28.68 -7.56 15.34
C MET A 159 28.82 -7.94 16.81
N GLN A 160 27.74 -8.39 17.45
CA GLN A 160 27.75 -8.84 18.84
C GLN A 160 28.68 -10.06 19.03
N GLU A 161 28.64 -11.04 18.13
CA GLU A 161 29.54 -12.19 18.15
C GLU A 161 31.02 -11.77 18.02
N THR A 162 31.30 -10.82 17.11
CA THR A 162 32.65 -10.30 16.89
C THR A 162 33.17 -9.56 18.13
N LEU A 163 32.34 -8.72 18.75
CA LEU A 163 32.72 -7.99 19.97
C LEU A 163 32.91 -8.93 21.16
N SER A 164 32.07 -9.95 21.29
CA SER A 164 32.19 -10.98 22.33
C SER A 164 33.48 -11.79 22.18
N SER A 165 33.80 -12.22 20.95
CA SER A 165 35.05 -12.95 20.69
C SER A 165 36.29 -12.08 20.91
N LEU A 166 36.26 -10.80 20.54
CA LEU A 166 37.35 -9.85 20.83
C LEU A 166 37.56 -9.69 22.34
N ALA A 167 36.49 -9.52 23.12
CA ALA A 167 36.57 -9.43 24.58
C ALA A 167 37.14 -10.72 25.21
N ALA A 168 36.76 -11.89 24.70
CA ALA A 168 37.32 -13.16 25.16
C ALA A 168 38.82 -13.28 24.85
N ILE A 169 39.28 -12.80 23.69
CA ILE A 169 40.70 -12.74 23.35
C ILE A 169 41.44 -11.80 24.30
N GLU A 170 40.90 -10.62 24.58
CA GLU A 170 41.50 -9.65 25.51
C GLU A 170 41.67 -10.26 26.90
N GLN A 171 40.65 -10.94 27.44
CA GLN A 171 40.76 -11.64 28.72
C GLN A 171 41.83 -12.74 28.71
N GLN A 172 41.95 -13.51 27.63
CA GLN A 172 43.01 -14.51 27.51
C GLN A 172 44.41 -13.89 27.47
N LEU A 173 44.56 -12.72 26.85
CA LEU A 173 45.84 -12.01 26.80
C LEU A 173 46.23 -11.49 28.19
N LEU A 174 45.30 -10.90 28.94
CA LEU A 174 45.54 -10.44 30.32
C LEU A 174 46.01 -11.59 31.22
N LEU A 175 45.32 -12.75 31.18
CA LEU A 175 45.72 -13.92 31.96
C LEU A 175 47.11 -14.45 31.59
N ARG A 176 47.50 -14.36 30.31
CA ARG A 176 48.84 -14.75 29.85
C ARG A 176 49.92 -13.75 30.28
N GLU A 177 49.57 -12.49 30.48
CA GLU A 177 50.49 -11.47 30.97
C GLU A 177 50.72 -11.65 32.48
N GLU A 178 49.66 -11.84 33.27
CA GLU A 178 49.75 -12.12 34.72
C GLU A 178 50.58 -13.37 35.05
N THR A 179 50.51 -14.40 34.20
CA THR A 179 51.25 -15.66 34.39
C THR A 179 52.72 -15.60 33.95
N LYS A 180 53.15 -14.57 33.22
CA LYS A 180 54.56 -14.39 32.82
C LYS A 180 55.38 -13.60 33.85
N GLU A 181 54.73 -12.86 34.74
CA GLU A 181 55.36 -12.04 35.79
C GLU A 181 55.62 -12.83 37.10
N GLN A 182 55.32 -14.14 37.14
CA GLN A 182 55.64 -15.07 38.24
C GLN A 182 56.81 -15.98 37.88
#